data_AF-G5QWD5-F1
#
_entry.id   AF-G5QWD5-F1
#
_cell.length_a   1.000
_cell.length_b   1.000
_cell.length_c   1.000
_cell.angle_alpha   90.00
_cell.angle_beta   90.00
_cell.angle_gamma   90.00
#
_symmetry.space_group_name_H-M   'P 1'
#
loop_
_entity.id
_entity.type
_entity.pdbx_description
1 polymer ?
#
loop_
_entity_poly.entity_id
_entity_poly.type
_entity_poly.pdbx_seq_one_letter_code
_entity_poly.pdbx_strand_id
1 'polypeptide(L)'
;MEKYELPLVFFTVLSQMSVGMALVLTWRTLRGEVEGQRFYWLVTGLVLALASIAAILHLAHPDRAYNALINLRHAWLSREILGATLFGAAVGVTFLAKGHKAMALIASVFGVLLVAVQGMTYAAPAMVAIANGFTMLLFFITVWVMGCAAIPLLKLRPAVPALRQGIVVCIAVLIAAAQASSV
;
A
#
# COMPACT_ATOMS: atom_id res chain seq x y z
N MET A 1 24.48 10.61 13.49
CA MET A 1 23.04 10.91 13.56
C MET A 1 22.36 9.99 12.57
N GLU A 2 21.45 9.13 13.03
CA GLU A 2 20.60 8.33 12.14
C GLU A 2 19.91 9.28 11.15
N LYS A 3 20.14 9.07 9.86
CA LYS A 3 19.34 9.75 8.85
C LYS A 3 17.94 9.17 8.97
N TYR A 4 17.00 9.98 9.42
CA TYR A 4 15.60 9.61 9.44
C TYR A 4 15.12 9.43 7.99
N GLU A 5 14.86 8.18 7.60
CA GLU A 5 14.33 7.79 6.29
C GLU A 5 12.81 8.10 6.20
N LEU A 6 12.37 9.22 6.77
CA LEU A 6 10.96 9.67 6.76
C LEU A 6 10.30 9.64 5.38
N PRO A 7 10.99 10.02 4.28
CA PRO A 7 10.40 9.93 2.94
C PRO A 7 9.94 8.51 2.58
N LEU A 8 10.68 7.49 3.00
CA LEU A 8 10.38 6.10 2.74
C LEU A 8 9.15 5.65 3.56
N VAL A 9 9.05 6.09 4.81
CA VAL A 9 7.85 5.87 5.65
C VAL A 9 6.60 6.46 4.99
N PHE A 10 6.68 7.70 4.48
CA PHE A 10 5.57 8.32 3.77
C PHE A 10 5.19 7.55 2.51
N PHE A 11 6.18 7.12 1.72
CA PHE A 11 5.93 6.28 0.55
C PHE A 11 5.20 4.99 0.92
N THR A 12 5.68 4.26 1.93
CA THR A 12 5.08 2.99 2.34
C THR A 12 3.66 3.18 2.85
N VAL A 13 3.40 4.13 3.76
CA VAL A 13 2.07 4.32 4.33
C VAL A 13 1.06 4.85 3.30
N LEU A 14 1.46 5.80 2.44
CA LEU A 14 0.57 6.35 1.42
C LEU A 14 0.29 5.35 0.29
N SER A 15 1.27 4.55 -0.12
CA SER A 15 1.04 3.47 -1.08
C SER A 15 0.12 2.39 -0.51
N GLN A 16 0.29 2.00 0.76
CA GLN A 16 -0.62 1.09 1.47
C GLN A 16 -2.04 1.65 1.59
N MET A 17 -2.18 2.96 1.83
CA MET A 17 -3.48 3.64 1.81
C MET A 17 -4.14 3.54 0.44
N SER A 18 -3.40 3.80 -0.64
CA SER A 18 -3.90 3.65 -2.02
C SER A 18 -4.32 2.21 -2.34
N VAL A 19 -3.53 1.21 -1.93
CA VAL A 19 -3.89 -0.22 -2.07
C VAL A 19 -5.17 -0.54 -1.30
N GLY A 20 -5.30 -0.05 -0.07
CA GLY A 20 -6.49 -0.24 0.75
C GLY A 20 -7.74 0.38 0.13
N MET A 21 -7.62 1.59 -0.43
CA MET A 21 -8.69 2.24 -1.20
C MET A 21 -9.09 1.39 -2.41
N ALA A 22 -8.12 0.89 -3.18
CA ALA A 22 -8.37 0.03 -4.33
C ALA A 22 -9.12 -1.25 -3.93
N LEU A 23 -8.75 -1.90 -2.82
CA LEU A 23 -9.45 -3.09 -2.32
C LEU A 23 -10.92 -2.81 -1.96
N VAL A 24 -11.18 -1.71 -1.25
CA VAL A 24 -12.56 -1.32 -0.91
C VAL A 24 -13.36 -0.97 -2.17
N LEU A 25 -12.74 -0.27 -3.12
CA LEU A 25 -13.39 0.07 -4.40
C LEU A 25 -13.71 -1.18 -5.22
N THR A 26 -12.77 -2.12 -5.33
CA THR A 26 -13.00 -3.39 -6.00
C THR A 26 -14.16 -4.14 -5.35
N TRP A 27 -14.19 -4.25 -4.02
CA TRP A 27 -15.30 -4.87 -3.29
C TRP A 27 -16.64 -4.25 -3.65
N ARG A 28 -16.75 -2.91 -3.62
CA ARG A 28 -17.98 -2.19 -3.98
C ARG A 28 -18.33 -2.33 -5.47
N THR A 29 -17.33 -2.38 -6.35
CA THR A 29 -17.52 -2.57 -7.79
C THR A 29 -18.09 -3.95 -8.08
N LEU A 30 -17.61 -4.99 -7.39
CA LEU A 30 -18.14 -6.35 -7.51
C LEU A 30 -19.62 -6.43 -7.09
N ARG A 31 -20.03 -5.64 -6.08
CA ARG A 31 -21.42 -5.47 -5.65
C ARG A 31 -22.27 -4.57 -6.56
N GLY A 32 -21.67 -3.99 -7.61
CA GLY A 32 -22.36 -3.09 -8.54
C GLY A 32 -22.63 -1.68 -8.00
N GLU A 33 -22.01 -1.29 -6.88
CA GLU A 33 -22.29 0.00 -6.22
C GLU A 33 -21.61 1.19 -6.90
N VAL A 34 -20.44 0.98 -7.52
CA VAL A 34 -19.53 2.04 -7.97
C VAL A 34 -18.92 1.82 -9.36
N GLU A 35 -19.41 0.82 -10.10
CA GLU A 35 -18.94 0.56 -11.47
C GLU A 35 -19.24 1.76 -12.38
N GLY A 36 -18.35 2.04 -13.34
CA GLY A 36 -18.48 3.17 -14.27
C GLY A 36 -17.86 4.47 -13.77
N GLN A 37 -17.42 4.54 -12.51
CA GLN A 37 -16.97 5.79 -11.89
C GLN A 37 -15.44 5.95 -11.89
N ARG A 38 -14.95 6.75 -12.85
CA ARG A 38 -13.52 7.07 -13.00
C ARG A 38 -12.93 7.85 -11.83
N PHE A 39 -13.73 8.71 -11.21
CA PHE A 39 -13.27 9.62 -10.15
C PHE A 39 -12.60 8.88 -8.99
N TYR A 40 -13.13 7.73 -8.58
CA TYR A 40 -12.57 6.96 -7.47
C TYR A 40 -11.16 6.45 -7.74
N TRP A 41 -10.92 5.98 -8.96
CA TRP A 41 -9.62 5.49 -9.40
C TRP A 41 -8.62 6.62 -9.65
N LEU A 42 -9.11 7.81 -10.05
CA LEU A 42 -8.29 9.02 -10.12
C LEU A 42 -7.74 9.40 -8.75
N VAL A 43 -8.61 9.52 -7.73
CA VAL A 43 -8.18 9.89 -6.37
C VAL A 43 -7.25 8.83 -5.78
N THR A 44 -7.56 7.54 -5.99
CA THR A 44 -6.68 6.43 -5.58
C THR A 44 -5.30 6.52 -6.22
N GLY A 45 -5.24 6.85 -7.51
CA GLY A 45 -3.99 7.08 -8.24
C GLY A 45 -3.24 8.33 -7.78
N LEU A 46 -3.93 9.42 -7.43
CA LEU A 46 -3.31 10.64 -6.90
C LEU A 46 -2.65 10.40 -5.53
N VAL A 47 -3.27 9.59 -4.66
CA VAL A 47 -2.65 9.17 -3.40
C VAL A 47 -1.35 8.40 -3.66
N LEU A 48 -1.36 7.47 -4.62
CA LEU A 48 -0.15 6.73 -5.00
C LEU A 48 0.90 7.65 -5.61
N ALA A 49 0.51 8.61 -6.45
CA ALA A 49 1.43 9.58 -7.04
C ALA A 49 2.11 10.42 -5.95
N LEU A 50 1.37 10.86 -4.94
CA LEU A 50 1.93 11.57 -3.78
C LEU A 50 2.93 10.69 -3.01
N ALA A 51 2.61 9.40 -2.83
CA ALA A 51 3.55 8.44 -2.24
C ALA A 51 4.85 8.36 -3.05
N SER A 52 4.75 8.24 -4.38
CA SER A 52 5.90 8.12 -5.28
C SER A 52 6.76 9.40 -5.30
N ILE A 53 6.16 10.58 -5.15
CA ILE A 53 6.93 11.83 -4.99
C ILE A 53 7.78 11.78 -3.71
N ALA A 54 7.23 11.31 -2.60
CA ALA A 54 7.99 11.15 -1.36
C ALA A 54 9.18 10.18 -1.55
N ALA A 55 8.99 9.09 -2.30
CA ALA A 55 10.08 8.17 -2.65
C ALA A 55 11.18 8.84 -3.50
N ILE A 56 10.81 9.69 -4.46
CA ILE A 56 11.79 10.37 -5.33
C ILE A 56 12.59 11.42 -4.56
N LEU A 57 11.95 12.18 -3.66
CA LEU A 57 12.61 13.18 -2.81
C LEU A 57 13.67 12.57 -1.88
N HIS A 58 13.63 11.25 -1.69
CA HIS A 58 14.60 10.48 -0.93
C HIS A 58 15.85 10.08 -1.73
N LEU A 59 15.75 10.02 -3.06
CA LEU A 59 16.85 9.57 -3.91
C LEU A 59 17.97 10.61 -3.92
N ALA A 60 19.19 10.18 -3.59
CA ALA A 60 20.38 11.02 -3.69
C ALA A 60 20.65 11.50 -5.13
N HIS A 61 20.20 10.75 -6.14
CA HIS A 61 20.36 11.03 -7.58
C HIS A 61 19.06 10.67 -8.33
N PRO A 62 18.06 11.57 -8.35
CA PRO A 62 16.76 11.30 -8.98
C PRO A 62 16.86 11.08 -10.51
N ASP A 63 17.87 11.67 -11.15
CA ASP A 63 18.23 11.47 -12.56
C ASP A 63 18.59 10.01 -12.90
N ARG A 64 19.01 9.23 -11.90
CA ARG A 64 19.43 7.84 -12.05
C ARG A 64 18.43 6.85 -11.46
N ALA A 65 17.20 7.27 -11.19
CA ALA A 65 16.16 6.39 -10.64
C ALA A 65 15.94 5.11 -11.48
N TYR A 66 16.16 5.17 -12.80
CA TYR A 66 16.10 4.01 -13.69
C TYR A 66 17.10 2.90 -13.32
N ASN A 67 18.27 3.25 -12.77
CA ASN A 67 19.26 2.26 -12.33
C ASN A 67 18.73 1.38 -11.20
N ALA A 68 17.76 1.87 -10.41
CA ALA A 68 17.11 1.08 -9.38
C ALA A 68 16.29 -0.08 -9.98
N LEU A 69 15.88 -0.02 -11.26
CA LEU A 69 15.16 -1.09 -11.96
C LEU A 69 16.08 -2.16 -12.57
N ILE A 70 17.40 -1.92 -12.62
CA ILE A 70 18.36 -2.86 -13.23
C ILE A 70 18.70 -4.01 -12.28
N ASN A 71 18.55 -3.81 -10.96
CA ASN A 71 18.95 -4.75 -9.90
C ASN A 71 17.80 -5.57 -9.28
N LEU A 72 16.75 -5.88 -10.06
CA LEU A 72 15.54 -6.59 -9.60
C LEU A 72 15.81 -7.95 -8.95
N ARG A 73 16.88 -8.63 -9.36
CA ARG A 73 17.23 -9.95 -8.83
C ARG A 73 17.73 -9.91 -7.40
N HIS A 74 18.47 -8.86 -7.02
CA HIS A 74 19.23 -8.83 -5.76
C HIS A 74 18.69 -7.84 -4.72
N ALA A 75 17.96 -6.80 -5.12
CA ALA A 75 17.47 -5.77 -4.20
C ALA A 75 15.95 -5.81 -4.04
N TRP A 76 15.46 -6.03 -2.81
CA TRP A 76 14.02 -5.92 -2.50
C TRP A 76 13.45 -4.52 -2.78
N LEU A 77 14.24 -3.47 -2.56
CA LEU A 77 13.88 -2.10 -2.91
C LEU A 77 13.58 -1.92 -4.41
N SER A 78 14.33 -2.62 -5.28
CA SER A 78 14.07 -2.62 -6.74
C SER A 78 12.71 -3.25 -7.07
N ARG A 79 12.37 -4.35 -6.39
CA ARG A 79 11.08 -5.03 -6.53
C ARG A 79 9.93 -4.16 -6.03
N GLU A 80 10.15 -3.36 -4.99
CA GLU A 80 9.16 -2.43 -4.44
C GLU A 80 8.82 -1.33 -5.45
N ILE A 81 9.83 -0.75 -6.09
CA ILE A 81 9.66 0.24 -7.17
C ILE A 81 8.89 -0.38 -8.35
N LEU A 82 9.26 -1.61 -8.76
CA LEU A 82 8.53 -2.34 -9.80
C LEU A 82 7.07 -2.59 -9.40
N GLY A 83 6.83 -3.04 -8.17
CA GLY A 83 5.50 -3.28 -7.63
C GLY A 83 4.64 -2.02 -7.63
N ALA A 84 5.19 -0.89 -7.20
CA ALA A 84 4.50 0.39 -7.18
C ALA A 84 4.19 0.89 -8.60
N THR A 85 5.10 0.67 -9.54
CA THR A 85 4.92 1.01 -10.95
C THR A 85 3.81 0.16 -11.59
N LEU A 86 3.82 -1.16 -11.37
CA LEU A 86 2.81 -2.08 -11.88
C LEU A 86 1.43 -1.80 -11.27
N PHE A 87 1.37 -1.56 -9.96
CA PHE A 87 0.14 -1.15 -9.28
C PHE A 87 -0.40 0.18 -9.84
N GLY A 88 0.46 1.19 -9.99
CA GLY A 88 0.08 2.47 -10.58
C GLY A 88 -0.42 2.35 -12.01
N ALA A 89 0.22 1.53 -12.83
CA ALA A 89 -0.23 1.21 -14.19
C ALA A 89 -1.62 0.54 -14.17
N ALA A 90 -1.83 -0.43 -13.28
CA ALA A 90 -3.12 -1.10 -13.15
C ALA A 90 -4.24 -0.15 -12.67
N VAL A 91 -3.95 0.77 -11.74
CA VAL A 91 -4.87 1.84 -11.33
C VAL A 91 -5.19 2.76 -12.52
N GLY A 92 -4.19 3.14 -13.31
CA GLY A 92 -4.37 3.95 -14.53
C GLY A 92 -5.25 3.26 -15.58
N VAL A 93 -5.00 1.98 -15.85
CA VAL A 93 -5.84 1.17 -16.75
C VAL A 93 -7.27 1.08 -16.20
N THR A 94 -7.43 0.86 -14.90
CA THR A 94 -8.75 0.80 -14.26
C THR A 94 -9.50 2.12 -14.37
N PHE A 95 -8.80 3.25 -14.21
CA PHE A 95 -9.34 4.59 -14.47
C PHE A 95 -9.81 4.73 -15.93
N LEU A 96 -8.99 4.35 -16.91
CA LEU A 96 -9.38 4.41 -18.32
C LEU A 96 -10.59 3.51 -18.62
N ALA A 97 -10.63 2.32 -18.02
CA ALA A 97 -11.71 1.35 -18.09
C ALA A 97 -12.94 1.71 -17.24
N LYS A 98 -13.04 2.93 -16.71
CA LYS A 98 -14.20 3.41 -15.92
C LYS A 98 -14.48 2.55 -14.68
N GLY A 99 -13.45 2.01 -14.04
CA GLY A 99 -13.62 1.17 -12.86
C GLY A 99 -14.26 -0.18 -13.16
N HIS A 100 -14.04 -0.73 -14.35
CA HIS A 100 -14.54 -2.05 -14.70
C HIS A 100 -14.04 -3.13 -13.73
N LYS A 101 -14.91 -4.10 -13.38
CA LYS A 101 -14.67 -5.13 -12.36
C LYS A 101 -13.36 -5.91 -12.56
N ALA A 102 -13.10 -6.34 -13.79
CA ALA A 102 -11.89 -7.12 -14.08
C ALA A 102 -10.62 -6.29 -13.84
N MET A 103 -10.62 -5.02 -14.25
CA MET A 103 -9.47 -4.13 -14.08
C MET A 103 -9.28 -3.75 -12.61
N ALA A 104 -10.37 -3.51 -11.89
CA ALA A 104 -10.36 -3.29 -10.44
C ALA A 104 -9.73 -4.47 -9.69
N LEU A 105 -10.10 -5.71 -10.04
CA LEU A 105 -9.50 -6.93 -9.49
C LEU A 105 -8.00 -7.01 -9.79
N ILE A 106 -7.60 -6.75 -11.03
CA ILE A 106 -6.18 -6.75 -11.43
C ILE A 106 -5.40 -5.71 -10.63
N ALA A 107 -5.92 -4.49 -10.49
CA ALA A 107 -5.30 -3.44 -9.67
C ALA A 107 -5.16 -3.86 -8.20
N SER A 108 -6.19 -4.48 -7.63
CA SER A 108 -6.13 -5.02 -6.27
C SER A 108 -5.07 -6.11 -6.11
N VAL A 109 -4.93 -7.02 -7.08
CA VAL A 109 -3.89 -8.07 -7.04
C VAL A 109 -2.50 -7.45 -7.06
N PHE A 110 -2.23 -6.51 -7.97
CA PHE A 110 -0.94 -5.81 -8.00
C PHE A 110 -0.67 -5.01 -6.71
N GLY A 111 -1.70 -4.41 -6.11
CA GLY A 111 -1.60 -3.74 -4.83
C GLY A 111 -1.22 -4.68 -3.69
N VAL A 112 -1.85 -5.86 -3.61
CA VAL A 112 -1.49 -6.89 -2.61
C VAL A 112 -0.06 -7.39 -2.82
N LEU A 113 0.35 -7.60 -4.06
CA LEU A 113 1.73 -7.99 -4.40
C LEU A 113 2.74 -6.91 -3.99
N LEU A 114 2.43 -5.63 -4.21
CA LEU A 114 3.25 -4.50 -3.73
C LEU A 114 3.44 -4.59 -2.22
N VAL A 115 2.35 -4.74 -1.45
CA VAL A 115 2.41 -4.81 0.02
C VAL A 115 3.21 -6.05 0.49
N ALA A 116 3.08 -7.17 -0.21
CA ALA A 116 3.89 -8.35 0.07
C ALA A 116 5.39 -8.08 -0.17
N VAL A 117 5.73 -7.41 -1.27
CA VAL A 117 7.11 -7.00 -1.53
C VAL A 117 7.62 -6.05 -0.44
N GLN A 118 6.80 -5.08 -0.02
CA GLN A 118 7.12 -4.19 1.10
C GLN A 118 7.43 -4.98 2.37
N GLY A 119 6.57 -5.91 2.77
CA GLY A 119 6.83 -6.74 3.95
C GLY A 119 8.18 -7.46 3.90
N MET A 120 8.59 -7.92 2.71
CA MET A 120 9.92 -8.52 2.50
C MET A 120 11.07 -7.51 2.46
N THR A 121 10.84 -6.28 1.98
CA THR A 121 11.84 -5.20 2.00
C THR A 121 12.16 -4.77 3.43
N TYR A 122 11.15 -4.61 4.30
CA TYR A 122 11.32 -4.06 5.65
C TYR A 122 11.48 -5.11 6.75
N ALA A 123 11.17 -6.39 6.51
CA ALA A 123 11.55 -7.48 7.39
C ALA A 123 13.05 -7.82 7.25
N ALA A 124 13.90 -6.82 7.52
CA ALA A 124 15.32 -6.90 7.29
C ALA A 124 15.98 -7.96 8.21
N PRO A 125 16.71 -8.95 7.67
CA PRO A 125 17.32 -10.01 8.47
C PRO A 125 18.31 -9.50 9.53
N ALA A 126 18.86 -8.31 9.34
CA ALA A 126 19.79 -7.67 10.27
C ALA A 126 19.10 -7.17 11.57
N MET A 127 17.77 -7.04 11.60
CA MET A 127 17.03 -6.56 12.76
C MET A 127 16.08 -7.64 13.28
N VAL A 128 16.57 -8.42 14.26
CA VAL A 128 15.86 -9.59 14.83
C VAL A 128 14.42 -9.29 15.25
N ALA A 129 14.16 -8.09 15.78
CA ALA A 129 12.82 -7.68 16.21
C ALA A 129 11.78 -7.64 15.07
N ILE A 130 12.20 -7.33 13.83
CA ILE A 130 11.32 -7.16 12.67
C ILE A 130 11.58 -8.21 11.56
N ALA A 131 12.58 -9.07 11.72
CA ALA A 131 12.97 -10.14 10.81
C ALA A 131 12.04 -11.36 10.89
N ASN A 132 10.72 -11.14 10.87
CA ASN A 132 9.72 -12.19 11.00
C ASN A 132 8.40 -11.77 10.31
N GLY A 133 7.42 -12.68 10.26
CA GLY A 133 6.13 -12.45 9.59
C GLY A 133 5.25 -11.37 10.22
N PHE A 134 5.59 -10.86 11.41
CA PHE A 134 4.83 -9.82 12.09
C PHE A 134 4.81 -8.50 11.31
N THR A 135 5.93 -8.13 10.69
CA THR A 135 6.05 -6.95 9.83
C THR A 135 5.04 -7.01 8.68
N MET A 136 4.95 -8.17 8.03
CA MET A 136 3.98 -8.41 6.96
C MET A 136 2.54 -8.25 7.45
N LEU A 137 2.20 -8.84 8.59
CA LEU A 137 0.88 -8.74 9.19
C LEU A 137 0.50 -7.29 9.47
N LEU A 138 1.38 -6.52 10.10
CA LEU A 138 1.15 -5.11 10.39
C LEU A 138 0.95 -4.28 9.11
N PHE A 139 1.68 -4.59 8.03
CA PHE A 139 1.51 -3.88 6.77
C PHE A 139 0.13 -4.12 6.14
N PHE A 140 -0.37 -5.35 6.17
CA PHE A 140 -1.73 -5.64 5.72
C PHE A 140 -2.80 -5.02 6.64
N ILE A 141 -2.54 -4.93 7.95
CA ILE A 141 -3.42 -4.20 8.87
C ILE A 141 -3.42 -2.71 8.53
N THR A 142 -2.28 -2.10 8.20
CA THR A 142 -2.19 -0.71 7.75
C THR A 142 -2.99 -0.49 6.46
N VAL A 143 -2.88 -1.38 5.48
CA VAL A 143 -3.69 -1.35 4.24
C VAL A 143 -5.18 -1.33 4.58
N TRP A 144 -5.61 -2.21 5.49
CA TRP A 144 -7.02 -2.29 5.90
C TRP A 144 -7.49 -1.01 6.59
N VAL A 145 -6.75 -0.55 7.62
CA VAL A 145 -7.11 0.63 8.41
C VAL A 145 -7.08 1.90 7.57
N MET A 146 -5.96 2.17 6.89
CA MET A 146 -5.78 3.38 6.08
C MET A 146 -6.71 3.39 4.87
N GLY A 147 -6.93 2.23 4.23
CA GLY A 147 -7.88 2.09 3.13
C GLY A 147 -9.30 2.46 3.54
N CYS A 148 -9.76 1.96 4.69
CA CYS A 148 -11.10 2.30 5.21
C CYS A 148 -11.18 3.76 5.67
N ALA A 149 -10.12 4.29 6.28
CA ALA A 149 -10.04 5.67 6.76
C ALA A 149 -10.07 6.70 5.61
N ALA A 150 -9.57 6.33 4.43
CA ALA A 150 -9.52 7.20 3.25
C ALA A 150 -10.82 7.25 2.43
N ILE A 151 -11.78 6.34 2.66
CA ILE A 151 -13.06 6.30 1.92
C ILE A 151 -13.86 7.61 1.93
N PRO A 152 -13.90 8.40 3.03
CA PRO A 152 -14.56 9.70 3.02
C PRO A 152 -14.00 10.68 1.95
N LEU A 153 -12.72 10.56 1.57
CA LEU A 153 -12.12 11.37 0.48
C LEU A 153 -12.84 11.15 -0.87
N LEU A 154 -13.45 9.98 -1.05
CA LEU A 154 -14.18 9.58 -2.25
C LEU A 154 -15.65 10.01 -2.22
N LYS A 155 -16.11 10.69 -1.16
CA LYS A 155 -17.53 11.04 -0.92
C LYS A 155 -18.46 9.81 -0.92
N LEU A 156 -17.92 8.65 -0.61
CA LEU A 156 -18.63 7.39 -0.47
C LEU A 156 -19.10 7.20 0.98
N ARG A 157 -20.14 6.38 1.18
CA ARG A 157 -20.56 5.97 2.53
C ARG A 157 -19.35 5.40 3.29
N PRO A 158 -18.96 5.94 4.46
CA PRO A 158 -17.77 5.50 5.17
C PRO A 158 -17.87 4.03 5.61
N ALA A 159 -16.75 3.31 5.58
CA ALA A 159 -16.65 1.91 6.01
C ALA A 159 -16.41 1.79 7.54
N VAL A 160 -17.18 2.53 8.36
CA VAL A 160 -16.94 2.66 9.82
C VAL A 160 -16.83 1.32 10.55
N PRO A 161 -17.70 0.32 10.30
CA PRO A 161 -17.58 -0.97 10.98
C PRO A 161 -16.26 -1.68 10.66
N ALA A 162 -15.85 -1.68 9.38
CA ALA A 162 -14.61 -2.30 8.93
C ALA A 162 -13.39 -1.54 9.47
N LEU A 163 -13.42 -0.21 9.50
CA LEU A 163 -12.37 0.62 10.10
C LEU A 163 -12.20 0.28 11.58
N ARG A 164 -13.30 0.23 12.33
CA ARG A 164 -13.28 -0.12 13.76
C ARG A 164 -12.71 -1.52 13.98
N GLN A 165 -13.10 -2.51 13.18
CA GLN A 165 -12.54 -3.86 13.25
C GLN A 165 -11.03 -3.85 12.98
N GLY A 166 -10.56 -3.14 11.95
CA GLY A 166 -9.14 -3.00 11.65
C GLY A 166 -8.35 -2.39 12.81
N ILE A 167 -8.89 -1.34 13.46
CA ILE A 167 -8.26 -0.71 14.63
C ILE A 167 -8.20 -1.70 15.81
N VAL A 168 -9.28 -2.41 16.12
CA VAL A 168 -9.30 -3.40 17.20
C VAL A 168 -8.31 -4.53 16.94
N VAL A 169 -8.25 -5.04 15.71
CA VAL A 169 -7.28 -6.07 15.31
C VAL A 169 -5.85 -5.54 15.44
N CYS A 170 -5.59 -4.31 15.00
CA CYS A 170 -4.28 -3.66 15.15
C CYS A 170 -3.85 -3.61 16.62
N ILE A 171 -4.72 -3.12 17.51
CA ILE A 171 -4.45 -3.02 18.95
C ILE A 171 -4.19 -4.41 19.55
N ALA A 172 -5.03 -5.39 19.23
CA ALA A 172 -4.87 -6.76 19.74
C ALA A 172 -3.54 -7.39 19.30
N VAL A 173 -3.15 -7.20 18.04
CA VAL A 173 -1.90 -7.71 17.47
C VAL A 173 -0.68 -7.04 18.13
N LEU A 174 -0.74 -5.73 18.38
CA LEU A 174 0.34 -5.02 19.09
C LEU A 174 0.46 -5.45 20.55
N ILE A 175 -0.66 -5.66 21.25
CA ILE A 175 -0.67 -6.16 22.63
C ILE A 175 -0.12 -7.60 22.71
N ALA A 176 -0.48 -8.46 21.76
CA ALA A 176 0.03 -9.83 21.69
C ALA A 176 1.55 -9.85 21.45
N ALA A 177 2.05 -8.99 20.56
CA ALA A 177 3.48 -8.89 20.29
C ALA A 177 4.30 -8.37 21.48
N ALA A 178 3.76 -7.38 22.21
CA ALA A 178 4.42 -6.85 23.41
C ALA A 178 4.57 -7.92 24.51
N GLN A 179 3.59 -8.81 24.63
CA GLN A 179 3.67 -9.94 25.57
C GLN A 179 4.70 -10.98 25.12
N ALA A 180 4.75 -11.29 23.82
CA ALA A 180 5.69 -12.27 23.28
C ALA A 180 7.16 -11.85 23.41
N SER A 181 7.48 -10.56 23.50
CA SER A 181 8.84 -10.05 23.72
C SER A 181 9.24 -9.96 25.20
N SER A 182 8.34 -10.27 26.13
CA SER A 182 8.58 -10.21 27.58
C SER A 182 8.89 -11.58 28.22
N VAL A 183 8.96 -12.64 27.40
CA VAL A 183 9.28 -14.04 27.76
C VAL A 183 10.61 -14.40 27.14
#